data_AF-A0A2X4XE41-F1
#
_entry.id   AF-A0A2X4XE41-F1
#
_cell.length_a   1.000
_cell.length_b   1.000
_cell.length_c   1.000
_cell.angle_alpha   90.00
_cell.angle_beta   90.00
_cell.angle_gamma   90.00
#
_symmetry.space_group_name_H-M   'P 1'
#
loop_
_entity.id
_entity.type
_entity.pdbx_description
1 polymer ?
#
loop_
_entity_poly.entity_id
_entity_poly.type
_entity_poly.pdbx_seq_one_letter_code
_entity_poly.pdbx_strand_id
1 'polypeptide(L)' 'MWARIEENEVTELTDINPEGRFHPSLQWVPCGSDVKPGYVFNDGEFQQPPTEQE' A
#
# COMPACT_ATOMS: atom_id res chain seq x y z
N MET A 1 -4.47 9.54 0.73
CA MET A 1 -3.54 8.58 0.11
C MET A 1 -4.11 7.17 0.11
N TRP A 2 -3.73 6.38 -0.90
CA TRP A 2 -4.11 5.01 -1.14
C TRP A 2 -2.86 4.20 -1.45
N ALA A 3 -2.76 3.02 -0.86
CA ALA A 3 -1.70 2.06 -1.06
C ALA A 3 -2.16 0.91 -1.95
N ARG A 4 -1.43 0.67 -3.04
CA ARG A 4 -1.60 -0.51 -3.88
C ARG A 4 -0.95 -1.69 -3.19
N ILE A 5 -1.77 -2.65 -2.82
CA ILE A 5 -1.33 -3.89 -2.18
C ILE A 5 -1.20 -4.96 -3.25
N GLU A 6 -0.01 -5.52 -3.37
CA GLU A 6 0.29 -6.68 -4.22
C GLU A 6 1.01 -7.69 -3.33
N GLU A 7 0.50 -8.92 -3.26
CA GLU A 7 1.11 -9.98 -2.43
C GLU A 7 1.29 -9.61 -0.93
N ASN A 8 0.41 -8.76 -0.39
CA ASN A 8 0.48 -8.18 0.97
C ASN A 8 1.57 -7.11 1.17
N GLU A 9 2.17 -6.59 0.11
CA GLU A 9 3.14 -5.50 0.16
C GLU A 9 2.60 -4.26 -0.56
N VAL A 10 2.89 -3.08 -0.02
CA VAL A 10 2.64 -1.80 -0.66
C VAL A 10 3.62 -1.60 -1.80
N THR A 11 3.16 -1.70 -3.04
CA THR A 11 4.03 -1.45 -4.18
C THR A 11 4.00 0.00 -4.64
N GLU A 12 2.86 0.66 -4.46
CA GLU A 12 2.59 1.98 -5.03
C GLU A 12 1.69 2.78 -4.10
N LEU A 13 1.87 4.09 -4.09
CA LEU A 13 1.04 5.03 -3.35
C LEU A 13 0.50 6.08 -4.28
N THR A 14 -0.75 6.46 -4.07
CA THR A 14 -1.38 7.52 -4.83
C THR A 14 -2.26 8.37 -3.93
N ASP A 15 -2.30 9.68 -4.17
CA ASP A 15 -3.17 10.58 -3.40
C ASP A 15 -4.54 10.81 -4.06
N ILE A 16 -4.74 10.27 -5.27
CA ILE A 16 -6.02 10.33 -5.98
C ILE A 16 -6.87 9.08 -5.70
N ASN A 17 -8.20 9.18 -5.88
CA ASN A 17 -9.08 8.02 -5.77
C ASN A 17 -8.80 7.01 -6.91
N PRO A 18 -8.40 5.76 -6.60
CA PRO A 18 -8.13 4.77 -7.62
C PRO A 18 -9.40 4.12 -8.20
N GLU A 19 -10.54 4.25 -7.53
CA GLU A 19 -11.82 3.69 -7.97
C GLU A 19 -12.24 4.26 -9.34
N GLY A 20 -12.55 3.37 -10.29
CA GLY A 20 -12.92 3.73 -11.66
C GLY A 20 -11.78 4.32 -12.51
N ARG A 21 -10.56 4.43 -11.96
CA ARG A 21 -9.36 4.88 -12.67
C ARG A 21 -8.41 3.73 -12.99
N PHE A 22 -8.21 2.84 -12.03
CA PHE A 22 -7.32 1.69 -12.15
C PHE A 22 -8.11 0.40 -12.42
N HIS A 23 -7.39 -0.64 -12.82
CA HIS A 23 -7.97 -1.95 -13.05
C HIS A 23 -8.60 -2.49 -11.75
N PRO A 24 -9.82 -3.04 -11.77
CA PRO A 24 -10.52 -3.52 -10.57
C PRO A 24 -9.83 -4.70 -9.89
N SER A 25 -8.83 -5.31 -10.55
CA SER A 25 -7.97 -6.35 -10.00
C SER A 25 -6.91 -5.81 -9.03
N LEU A 26 -6.63 -4.50 -9.05
CA LEU A 26 -5.67 -3.88 -8.15
C LEU A 26 -6.33 -3.61 -6.80
N GLN A 27 -5.73 -4.14 -5.75
CA GLN A 27 -6.18 -3.89 -4.39
C GLN A 27 -5.62 -2.56 -3.91
N TRP A 28 -6.50 -1.58 -3.75
CA TRP A 28 -6.15 -0.29 -3.19
C TRP A 28 -6.76 -0.15 -1.80
N VAL A 29 -5.92 0.16 -0.82
CA VAL A 29 -6.34 0.34 0.57
C VAL A 29 -6.07 1.79 0.99
N PRO A 30 -7.03 2.47 1.64
CA PRO A 30 -6.80 3.83 2.13
C PRO A 30 -5.71 3.82 3.20
N CYS A 31 -4.72 4.71 3.08
CA CYS A 31 -3.57 4.74 3.97
C CYS A 31 -3.24 6.17 4.42
N GLY A 32 -2.53 6.29 5.54
CA GLY A 32 -1.96 7.55 5.99
C GLY A 32 -0.77 7.98 5.12
N SER A 33 -0.34 9.24 5.27
CA SER A 33 0.84 9.78 4.57
C SER A 33 2.17 9.21 5.10
N ASP A 34 2.15 8.50 6.22
CA ASP A 34 3.30 7.83 6.81
C ASP A 34 3.65 6.50 6.12
N VAL A 35 2.69 5.92 5.38
CA VAL A 35 2.89 4.67 4.63
C VAL A 35 3.78 4.92 3.42
N LYS A 36 4.70 4.00 3.16
CA LYS A 36 5.64 4.06 2.03
C LYS A 36 5.61 2.75 1.24
N PRO A 37 6.06 2.74 -0.02
CA PRO A 37 6.27 1.49 -0.76
C PRO A 37 7.26 0.59 -0.02
N GLY A 38 7.04 -0.72 -0.06
CA GLY A 38 7.75 -1.73 0.72
C GLY A 38 7.13 -2.02 2.10
N TYR A 39 6.10 -1.28 2.54
CA TYR A 39 5.37 -1.64 3.77
C TYR A 39 4.57 -2.92 3.56
N VAL A 40 4.45 -3.73 4.59
CA VAL A 40 3.64 -4.95 4.57
C VAL A 40 2.25 -4.61 5.10
N PHE A 41 1.22 -4.89 4.31
CA PHE A 41 -0.16 -4.73 4.72
C PHE A 41 -0.70 -6.06 5.25
N ASN A 42 -0.93 -6.14 6.56
CA ASN A 42 -1.37 -7.35 7.24
C ASN A 42 -2.51 -7.02 8.22
N ASP A 43 -3.59 -7.80 8.17
CA ASP A 43 -4.76 -7.65 9.06
C ASP A 43 -5.37 -6.23 9.12
N GLY A 44 -5.28 -5.46 8.02
CA GLY A 44 -5.79 -4.09 8.00
C GLY A 44 -4.78 -3.02 8.45
N GLU A 45 -3.58 -3.42 8.86
CA GLU A 45 -2.54 -2.53 9.35
C GLU A 45 -1.31 -2.51 8.43
N PHE A 46 -0.66 -1.34 8.34
CA PHE A 46 0.57 -1.17 7.57
C PHE A 46 1.77 -1.29 8.50
N GLN A 47 2.52 -2.37 8.35
CA GLN A 47 3.72 -2.63 9.11
C GLN A 47 4.95 -2.22 8.29
N GLN A 48 5.90 -1.58 8.94
CA GLN A 48 7.20 -1.32 8.32
C GLN A 48 7.84 -2.65 7.92
N PRO A 49 8.45 -2.75 6.73
CA PRO A 49 9.22 -3.94 6.43
C PRO A 49 10.33 -4.05 7.47
N PRO A 50 10.79 -5.26 7.80
CA PRO A 50 12.02 -5.40 8.57
C PRO A 50 13.10 -4.66 7.79
N THR A 51 13.54 -3.50 8.30
CA THR A 51 14.78 -2.90 7.85
C THR A 51 15.84 -3.94 8.15
N GLU A 52 16.27 -4.68 7.14
CA GLU A 52 17.54 -5.39 7.15
C GLU A 52 18.58 -4.28 7.32
N GLN A 53 18.92 -3.97 8.57
CA GLN A 53 19.98 -3.04 8.91
C GLN A 53 21.28 -3.77 8.56
N GLU A 54 21.84 -3.45 7.39
CA GLU A 54 23.20 -3.83 7.01
C GLU A 54 24.25 -2.99 7.76
#